data_AF-A0A183AYF4-F1
#
_entry.id   AF-A0A183AYF4-F1
#
_cell.length_a   1.000
_cell.length_b   1.000
_cell.length_c   1.000
_cell.angle_alpha   90.00
_cell.angle_beta   90.00
_cell.angle_gamma   90.00
#
_symmetry.space_group_name_H-M   'P 1'
#
loop_
_entity.id
_entity.type
_entity.pdbx_description
1 polymer ?
#
loop_
_entity_poly.entity_id
_entity_poly.type
_entity_poly.pdbx_seq_one_letter_code
_entity_poly.pdbx_strand_id
1 'polypeptide(L)'
;MRHDELVWLGMVPSNLHHVVQKSNMVKLAQRVEAVRRVTQNIYEQEYQDAIIRLKEKVRETEGPDMREAMQDQIRQWFVECRDATGRFPDYPEENEGGSAAIFKEKTPEELERELKEKVSQLCNLPWSRVLR
;
A
#
# COMPACT_ATOMS: atom_id res chain seq x y z
N MET A 1 -42.41 54.00 11.07
CA MET A 1 -41.82 54.07 9.71
C MET A 1 -40.44 53.41 9.69
N ARG A 2 -39.35 54.00 10.22
CA ARG A 2 -38.02 53.36 10.16
C ARG A 2 -37.92 52.04 10.95
N HIS A 3 -38.50 51.98 12.15
CA HIS A 3 -38.46 50.76 12.98
C HIS A 3 -39.21 49.60 12.33
N ASP A 4 -40.42 49.86 11.81
CA ASP A 4 -41.26 48.85 11.16
C ASP A 4 -40.57 48.26 9.92
N GLU A 5 -39.89 49.10 9.14
CA GLU A 5 -39.08 48.68 8.00
C GLU A 5 -37.89 47.80 8.42
N LEU A 6 -37.19 48.16 9.51
CA LEU A 6 -36.08 47.36 10.05
C LEU A 6 -36.54 46.00 10.60
N VAL A 7 -37.75 45.92 11.15
CA VAL A 7 -38.38 44.66 11.57
C VAL A 7 -38.78 43.83 10.35
N TRP A 8 -39.35 44.46 9.32
CA TRP A 8 -39.74 43.80 8.06
C TRP A 8 -38.53 43.24 7.29
N LEU A 9 -37.44 44.00 7.20
CA LEU A 9 -36.15 43.55 6.64
C LEU A 9 -35.43 42.53 7.54
N GLY A 10 -35.94 42.23 8.74
CA GLY A 10 -35.37 41.25 9.66
C GLY A 10 -34.07 41.68 10.35
N MET A 11 -33.72 42.97 10.26
CA MET A 11 -32.52 43.58 10.88
C MET A 11 -32.68 43.77 12.39
N VAL A 12 -33.92 44.02 12.85
CA VAL A 12 -34.26 44.13 14.27
C VAL A 12 -35.31 43.07 14.60
N PRO A 13 -35.19 42.36 15.74
CA PRO A 13 -36.12 41.31 16.09
C PRO A 13 -37.53 41.85 16.35
N SER A 14 -38.52 41.21 15.73
CA SER A 14 -39.94 41.54 15.87
C SER A 14 -40.52 41.30 17.27
N ASN A 15 -39.94 40.36 18.04
CA ASN A 15 -40.30 40.09 19.43
C ASN A 15 -39.21 39.27 20.16
N LEU A 16 -39.33 39.13 21.49
CA LEU A 16 -38.39 38.38 22.31
C LEU A 16 -38.28 36.89 21.92
N HIS A 17 -39.40 36.27 21.52
CA HIS A 17 -39.41 34.87 21.06
C HIS A 17 -38.51 34.69 19.82
N HIS A 18 -38.53 35.63 18.87
CA HIS A 18 -37.68 35.61 17.69
C HIS A 18 -36.18 35.71 18.04
N VAL A 19 -35.80 36.49 19.06
CA VAL A 19 -34.42 36.56 19.56
C VAL A 19 -33.98 35.23 20.14
N VAL A 20 -34.82 34.60 20.97
CA VAL A 20 -34.54 33.30 21.59
C VAL A 20 -34.39 32.21 20.53
N GLN A 21 -35.28 32.18 19.53
CA GLN A 21 -35.20 31.22 18.42
C GLN A 21 -33.91 31.39 17.61
N LYS A 22 -33.54 32.62 17.23
CA LYS A 22 -32.27 32.88 16.55
C LYS A 22 -31.06 32.45 17.40
N SER A 23 -31.06 32.75 18.70
CA SER A 23 -30.00 32.31 19.61
C SER A 23 -29.89 30.78 19.69
N ASN A 24 -31.02 30.07 19.77
CA ASN A 24 -31.05 28.61 19.77
C ASN A 24 -30.53 28.02 18.46
N MET A 25 -30.88 28.60 17.31
CA MET A 25 -30.34 28.20 16.01
C MET A 25 -28.82 28.37 15.95
N VAL A 26 -28.28 29.48 16.45
CA VAL A 26 -26.83 29.72 16.51
C VAL A 26 -26.15 28.68 17.41
N LYS A 27 -26.71 28.40 18.60
CA LYS A 27 -26.19 27.36 19.51
C LYS A 27 -26.22 25.97 18.86
N LEU A 28 -27.29 25.65 18.14
CA LEU A 28 -27.38 24.38 17.41
C LEU A 28 -26.33 24.29 16.31
N ALA A 29 -26.14 25.35 15.52
CA ALA A 29 -25.12 25.41 14.48
C ALA A 29 -23.72 25.19 15.05
N GLN A 30 -23.39 25.84 16.17
CA GLN A 30 -22.10 25.65 16.87
C GLN A 30 -21.91 24.21 17.35
N ARG A 31 -22.97 23.58 17.88
CA ARG A 31 -22.92 22.17 18.29
C ARG A 31 -22.68 21.24 17.11
N VAL A 32 -23.40 21.44 16.00
CA VAL A 32 -23.23 20.66 14.77
C VAL A 32 -21.82 20.82 14.22
N GLU A 33 -21.30 22.04 14.20
CA GLU A 33 -19.93 22.32 13.74
C GLU A 33 -18.87 21.64 14.63
N ALA A 34 -19.04 21.68 15.95
CA ALA A 34 -18.13 21.01 16.88
C ALA A 34 -18.13 19.48 16.68
N VAL A 35 -19.31 18.86 16.55
CA VAL A 35 -19.44 17.43 16.27
C VAL A 35 -18.81 17.07 14.93
N ARG A 36 -19.05 17.87 13.88
CA ARG A 36 -18.44 17.67 12.56
C ARG A 36 -16.92 17.71 12.64
N ARG A 37 -16.35 18.69 13.34
CA ARG A 37 -14.89 18.84 13.48
C ARG A 37 -14.25 17.64 14.18
N VAL A 38 -14.88 17.14 15.24
CA VAL A 38 -14.40 15.94 15.96
C VAL A 38 -14.47 14.72 15.05
N THR A 39 -15.60 14.52 14.37
CA THR A 39 -15.81 13.39 13.45
C THR A 39 -14.78 13.40 12.30
N GLN A 40 -14.51 14.57 11.72
CA GLN A 40 -13.49 14.73 10.69
C GLN A 40 -12.08 14.38 11.19
N ASN A 41 -11.75 14.78 12.43
CA ASN A 41 -10.46 14.40 13.03
C ASN A 41 -10.33 12.90 13.26
N ILE A 42 -11.42 12.25 13.70
CA ILE A 42 -11.43 10.80 13.91
C ILE A 42 -11.17 10.09 12.57
N TYR A 43 -11.89 10.44 11.51
CA TYR A 43 -11.72 9.82 10.21
C TYR A 43 -10.34 10.08 9.59
N GLU A 44 -9.77 11.28 9.78
CA GLU A 44 -8.41 11.56 9.31
C GLU A 44 -7.40 10.64 10.02
N GLN A 45 -7.49 10.51 11.34
CA GLN A 45 -6.61 9.64 12.11
C GLN A 45 -6.78 8.16 11.70
N GLU A 46 -8.02 7.69 11.56
CA GLU A 46 -8.28 6.31 11.11
C GLU A 46 -7.73 6.05 9.71
N TYR A 47 -7.78 7.05 8.82
CA TYR A 47 -7.20 6.96 7.49
C TYR A 47 -5.67 6.86 7.52
N GLN A 48 -5.01 7.72 8.31
CA GLN A 48 -3.54 7.68 8.46
C GLN A 48 -3.09 6.34 9.05
N ASP A 49 -3.79 5.85 10.07
CA ASP A 49 -3.53 4.54 10.67
C ASP A 49 -3.75 3.40 9.66
N ALA A 50 -4.82 3.47 8.86
CA ALA A 50 -5.11 2.48 7.83
C ALA A 50 -4.01 2.41 6.77
N ILE A 51 -3.40 3.53 6.39
CA ILE A 51 -2.27 3.56 5.45
C ILE A 51 -1.08 2.77 6.02
N ILE A 52 -0.73 3.01 7.29
CA ILE A 52 0.39 2.32 7.95
C ILE A 52 0.10 0.82 8.03
N ARG A 53 -1.08 0.46 8.53
CA ARG A 53 -1.52 -0.94 8.65
C ARG A 53 -1.53 -1.66 7.31
N LEU A 54 -1.98 -1.00 6.25
CA LEU A 54 -1.99 -1.58 4.90
C LEU A 54 -0.57 -1.86 4.41
N LYS A 55 0.36 -0.91 4.60
CA LYS A 55 1.77 -1.09 4.23
C LYS A 55 2.42 -2.23 5.00
N GLU A 56 2.16 -2.33 6.30
CA GLU A 56 2.67 -3.42 7.14
C GLU A 56 2.11 -4.76 6.70
N LYS A 57 0.79 -4.82 6.44
CA LYS A 57 0.14 -6.02 5.95
C LYS A 57 0.77 -6.51 4.64
N VAL A 58 0.97 -5.62 3.66
CA VAL A 58 1.63 -5.98 2.40
C VAL A 58 3.05 -6.51 2.65
N ARG A 59 3.82 -5.84 3.52
CA ARG A 59 5.17 -6.31 3.87
C ARG A 59 5.16 -7.69 4.54
N GLU A 60 4.17 -7.97 5.37
CA GLU A 60 4.05 -9.24 6.09
C GLU A 60 3.55 -10.38 5.19
N THR A 61 2.63 -10.09 4.26
CA THR A 61 2.08 -11.11 3.35
C THR A 61 2.99 -11.38 2.18
N GLU A 62 3.49 -10.33 1.52
CA GLU A 62 4.28 -10.46 0.29
C GLU A 62 5.79 -10.54 0.55
N GLY A 63 6.26 -9.94 1.66
CA GLY A 63 7.70 -9.88 1.98
C GLY A 63 8.38 -11.25 2.09
N PRO A 64 7.78 -12.26 2.75
CA PRO A 64 8.35 -13.61 2.79
C PRO A 64 8.53 -14.23 1.41
N ASP A 65 7.53 -14.08 0.53
CA ASP A 65 7.55 -14.61 -0.84
C ASP A 65 8.60 -13.90 -1.70
N MET A 66 8.64 -12.56 -1.64
CA MET A 66 9.69 -11.77 -2.31
C MET A 66 11.09 -12.19 -1.85
N ARG A 67 11.29 -12.40 -0.54
CA ARG A 67 12.58 -12.85 0.00
C ARG A 67 12.94 -14.24 -0.50
N GLU A 68 11.98 -15.17 -0.51
CA GLU A 68 12.20 -16.53 -0.99
C GLU A 68 12.56 -16.55 -2.48
N ALA A 69 11.80 -15.83 -3.31
CA ALA A 69 12.07 -15.66 -4.73
C ALA A 69 13.46 -15.06 -4.99
N MET A 70 13.85 -14.02 -4.25
CA MET A 70 15.19 -13.42 -4.36
C MET A 70 16.30 -14.40 -3.98
N GLN A 71 16.11 -15.18 -2.91
CA GLN A 71 17.07 -16.21 -2.52
C GLN A 71 17.17 -17.34 -3.56
N ASP A 72 16.05 -17.75 -4.16
CA ASP A 72 16.04 -18.75 -5.22
C ASP A 72 16.78 -18.29 -6.46
N GLN A 73 16.65 -17.01 -6.85
CA GLN A 73 17.41 -16.45 -7.95
C GLN A 73 18.92 -16.48 -7.69
N ILE A 74 19.34 -16.15 -6.46
CA ILE A 74 20.75 -16.24 -6.07
C ILE A 74 21.21 -17.71 -6.12
N ARG A 75 20.46 -18.63 -5.51
CA ARG A 75 20.78 -20.08 -5.54
C ARG A 75 20.91 -20.59 -6.97
N GLN A 76 19.97 -20.22 -7.84
CA GLN A 76 19.96 -20.61 -9.25
C GLN A 76 21.19 -20.08 -9.99
N TRP A 77 21.54 -18.80 -9.77
CA TRP A 77 22.74 -18.19 -10.34
C TRP A 77 24.03 -18.93 -9.94
N PHE A 78 24.17 -19.30 -8.65
CA PHE A 78 25.33 -20.07 -8.18
C PHE A 78 25.46 -21.43 -8.92
N VAL A 79 24.33 -22.11 -9.14
CA VAL A 79 24.29 -23.39 -9.84
C VAL A 79 24.66 -23.21 -11.31
N GLU A 80 24.09 -22.22 -11.99
CA GLU A 80 24.37 -21.92 -13.39
C GLU A 80 25.85 -21.56 -13.61
N CYS A 81 26.42 -20.73 -12.73
CA CYS A 81 27.84 -20.39 -12.78
C CYS A 81 28.75 -21.61 -12.55
N ARG A 82 28.38 -22.52 -11.64
CA ARG A 82 29.10 -23.79 -11.43
C ARG A 82 29.02 -24.69 -12.64
N ASP A 83 27.84 -24.85 -13.22
CA ASP A 83 27.64 -25.76 -14.35
C ASP A 83 28.39 -25.25 -15.60
N ALA A 84 28.53 -23.92 -15.75
CA ALA A 84 29.31 -23.31 -16.83
C ALA A 84 30.83 -23.29 -16.58
N THR A 85 31.26 -22.97 -15.36
CA THR A 85 32.68 -22.71 -15.04
C THR A 85 33.38 -23.89 -14.36
N GLY A 86 32.61 -24.88 -13.87
CA GLY A 86 33.08 -26.02 -13.08
C GLY A 86 33.39 -25.68 -11.62
N ARG A 87 33.26 -24.42 -11.19
CA ARG A 87 33.50 -23.94 -9.82
C ARG A 87 32.39 -22.97 -9.42
N PHE A 88 32.05 -22.95 -8.13
CA PHE A 88 31.16 -21.91 -7.60
C PHE A 88 31.78 -20.52 -7.72
N PRO A 89 30.99 -19.52 -8.15
CA PRO A 89 31.46 -18.13 -8.18
C PRO A 89 31.62 -17.59 -6.76
N ASP A 90 32.45 -16.56 -6.61
CA ASP A 90 32.50 -15.78 -5.37
C ASP A 90 31.31 -14.80 -5.34
N TYR A 91 30.76 -14.55 -4.15
CA TYR A 91 29.63 -13.63 -3.99
C TYR A 91 30.10 -12.18 -4.19
N PRO A 92 29.34 -11.32 -4.90
CA PRO A 92 29.75 -9.94 -5.12
C PRO A 92 29.85 -9.16 -3.80
N GLU A 93 30.89 -8.35 -3.66
CA GLU A 93 31.12 -7.51 -2.50
C GLU A 93 30.12 -6.34 -2.44
N GLU A 94 29.90 -5.79 -1.24
CA GLU A 94 28.92 -4.70 -1.03
C GLU A 94 29.28 -3.42 -1.81
N ASN A 95 30.57 -3.12 -1.96
CA ASN A 95 31.08 -2.00 -2.75
C ASN A 95 30.83 -2.14 -4.27
N GLU A 96 30.61 -3.36 -4.76
CA GLU A 96 30.30 -3.69 -6.15
C GLU A 96 28.78 -3.85 -6.40
N GLY A 97 27.96 -3.55 -5.38
CA GLY A 97 26.49 -3.63 -5.45
C GLY A 97 25.90 -4.93 -4.89
N GLY A 98 26.73 -5.84 -4.37
CA GLY A 98 26.29 -7.05 -3.68
C GLY A 98 25.32 -7.91 -4.52
N SER A 99 24.23 -8.36 -3.90
CA SER A 99 23.17 -9.13 -4.60
C SER A 99 22.52 -8.38 -5.77
N ALA A 100 22.57 -7.04 -5.81
CA ALA A 100 21.95 -6.28 -6.89
C ALA A 100 22.55 -6.61 -8.26
N ALA A 101 23.84 -6.98 -8.30
CA ALA A 101 24.51 -7.41 -9.52
C ALA A 101 24.00 -8.77 -10.06
N ILE A 102 23.39 -9.60 -9.20
CA ILE A 102 22.86 -10.93 -9.54
C ILE A 102 21.45 -10.83 -10.13
N PHE A 103 20.67 -9.84 -9.68
CA PHE A 103 19.33 -9.59 -10.18
C PHE A 103 19.38 -8.92 -11.56
N LYS A 104 19.55 -9.71 -12.62
CA LYS A 104 19.27 -9.26 -13.98
C LYS A 104 17.76 -9.15 -14.16
N GLU A 105 17.29 -7.98 -14.57
CA GLU A 105 15.96 -7.81 -15.14
C GLU A 105 15.87 -8.66 -16.42
N LYS A 106 15.50 -9.93 -16.29
CA LYS A 106 15.13 -10.77 -17.43
C LYS A 106 13.80 -10.26 -17.96
N THR A 107 13.71 -10.09 -19.27
CA THR A 107 12.45 -9.70 -19.90
C THR A 107 11.40 -10.80 -19.66
N PRO A 108 10.10 -10.48 -19.56
CA PRO A 108 9.05 -11.48 -19.32
C PRO A 108 9.10 -12.65 -20.32
N GLU A 109 9.50 -12.34 -21.56
CA GLU A 109 9.63 -13.29 -22.67
C GLU A 109 10.77 -14.31 -22.45
N GLU A 110 11.88 -13.91 -21.83
CA GLU A 110 13.00 -14.80 -21.49
C GLU A 110 12.63 -15.73 -20.34
N LEU A 111 11.88 -15.24 -19.34
CA LEU A 111 11.35 -16.03 -18.23
C LEU A 111 10.38 -17.10 -18.72
N GLU A 112 9.46 -16.74 -19.63
CA GLU A 112 8.53 -17.71 -20.24
C GLU A 112 9.27 -18.80 -21.02
N ARG A 113 10.34 -18.44 -21.74
CA ARG A 113 11.13 -19.41 -22.51
C ARG A 113 11.86 -20.38 -21.58
N GLU A 114 12.50 -19.88 -20.52
CA GLU A 114 13.19 -20.70 -19.51
C GLU A 114 12.21 -21.61 -18.76
N LEU A 115 11.02 -21.11 -18.40
CA LEU A 115 9.99 -21.90 -17.75
C LEU A 115 9.51 -23.04 -18.67
N LYS A 116 9.28 -22.73 -19.96
CA LYS A 116 8.87 -23.74 -20.95
C LYS A 116 9.94 -24.80 -21.16
N GLU A 117 11.21 -24.41 -21.15
CA GLU A 117 12.34 -25.31 -21.29
C GLU A 117 12.50 -26.22 -20.05
N LYS A 118 12.36 -25.65 -18.83
CA LYS A 118 12.35 -26.42 -17.57
C LYS A 118 11.15 -27.37 -17.48
N VAL A 119 9.96 -26.94 -17.89
CA VAL A 119 8.75 -27.78 -17.94
C VAL A 119 8.93 -28.91 -18.95
N SER A 120 9.46 -28.63 -20.15
CA SER A 120 9.78 -29.66 -21.14
C SER A 120 10.81 -30.67 -20.63
N GLN A 121 11.85 -30.21 -19.94
CA GLN A 121 12.82 -31.09 -19.30
C GLN A 121 12.18 -31.97 -18.22
N LEU A 122 11.32 -31.41 -17.35
CA LEU A 122 10.59 -32.16 -16.33
C LEU A 122 9.63 -33.18 -16.94
N CYS A 123 8.93 -32.84 -18.03
CA CYS A 123 8.06 -33.76 -18.77
C CYS A 123 8.82 -34.91 -19.43
N ASN A 124 10.10 -34.73 -19.74
CA ASN A 124 10.96 -35.75 -20.33
C ASN A 124 11.73 -36.59 -19.29
N LEU A 125 11.59 -36.30 -18.00
CA LEU A 125 12.21 -37.09 -16.94
C LEU A 125 11.35 -38.32 -16.60
N PRO A 126 11.97 -39.50 -16.36
CA PRO A 126 11.24 -40.67 -15.89
C PRO A 126 10.58 -40.38 -14.53
N TRP A 127 9.35 -40.84 -14.32
CA TRP A 127 8.57 -40.64 -13.09
C TRP A 127 9.32 -41.05 -11.80
N SER A 128 10.29 -41.97 -11.91
CA SER A 128 11.16 -42.41 -10.82
C SER A 128 12.12 -41.34 -10.27
N ARG A 129 12.27 -40.20 -10.96
CA ARG A 129 13.14 -39.07 -10.56
C ARG A 129 12.36 -37.86 -10.02
N VAL A 130 11.03 -37.84 -10.19
CA VAL A 130 10.15 -36.74 -9.76
C VAL A 130 9.64 -36.93 -8.31
N LEU A 131 9.68 -38.16 -7.78
CA LEU A 131 9.17 -38.53 -6.46
C LEU A 131 10.28 -38.92 -5.46
N ARG A 132 11.37 -38.16 -5.39
CA ARG A 132 12.40 -38.36 -4.36
C ARG A 132 12.74 -37.07 -3.65
#